data_AF-A0A2R4CB71-F1
#
_entry.id   AF-A0A2R4CB71-F1
#
_cell.length_a   1.000
_cell.length_b   1.000
_cell.length_c   1.000
_cell.angle_alpha   90.00
_cell.angle_beta   90.00
_cell.angle_gamma   90.00
#
_symmetry.space_group_name_H-M   'P 1'
#
loop_
_entity.id
_entity.type
_entity.pdbx_description
1 polymer ?
#
loop_
_entity_poly.entity_id
_entity_poly.type
_entity_poly.pdbx_seq_one_letter_code
_entity_poly.pdbx_strand_id
1 'polypeptide(L)'
;MDATIANDEARLQADIEALRPRCENTQELYREVCALMFFRYGMTPTANRLYQLVRKGSMSAPAEALQRFWSQLREKSRVVIGHPDLPDELKTTAGELVASLWKAAQAAAAESLAVLREEARQEAAAAVAEAQAARQERDTLVETLAATRERLAQETQASAGLRRELAELGALHANQAAKLDEARKELNAQHAWLNSVQRDHEIELDKLREQSRRDLAAAEAARRLAEETTARERAAGERLRQALEAERTAMAASAERHRVELRDTLSLVADLRQQVGALEGVAGAANAARDDARQQLERLRGDWTETQARAANAEARALRLEAELRHAAELFEARLAAARMEGAPRKSARRRGAANTD
;
A
#
# COMPACT_ATOMS: atom_id res chain seq x y z
N MET A 1 106.51 47.10 -22.56
CA MET A 1 106.97 48.01 -21.48
C MET A 1 106.34 49.40 -21.60
N ASP A 2 105.79 49.73 -22.78
CA ASP A 2 105.34 51.08 -23.15
C ASP A 2 104.12 51.58 -22.36
N ALA A 3 103.23 50.67 -21.92
CA ALA A 3 102.06 51.03 -21.13
C ALA A 3 102.41 51.61 -19.74
N THR A 4 103.51 51.17 -19.13
CA THR A 4 103.97 51.71 -17.84
C THR A 4 104.56 53.10 -18.05
N ILE A 5 105.41 53.27 -19.07
CA ILE A 5 106.06 54.54 -19.42
C ILE A 5 105.02 55.62 -19.73
N ALA A 6 103.97 55.31 -20.50
CA ALA A 6 102.91 56.26 -20.81
C ALA A 6 102.10 56.71 -19.57
N ASN A 7 101.87 55.80 -18.61
CA ASN A 7 101.20 56.11 -17.35
C ASN A 7 102.11 56.97 -16.44
N ASP A 8 103.41 56.66 -16.42
CA ASP A 8 104.41 57.41 -15.66
C ASP A 8 104.64 58.82 -16.24
N GLU A 9 104.58 59.03 -17.55
CA GLU A 9 104.59 60.37 -18.15
C GLU A 9 103.35 61.20 -17.81
N ALA A 10 102.15 60.60 -17.83
CA ALA A 10 100.91 61.28 -17.42
C ALA A 10 100.94 61.69 -15.94
N ARG A 11 101.46 60.80 -15.07
CA ARG A 11 101.63 61.04 -13.63
C ARG A 11 102.72 62.07 -13.34
N LEU A 12 103.85 62.01 -14.05
CA LEU A 12 104.90 63.02 -14.03
C LEU A 12 104.30 64.41 -14.30
N GLN A 13 103.51 64.53 -15.36
CA GLN A 13 102.95 65.81 -15.76
C GLN A 13 101.93 66.35 -14.74
N ALA A 14 101.10 65.49 -14.14
CA ALA A 14 100.21 65.86 -13.04
C ALA A 14 100.96 66.31 -11.76
N ASP A 15 102.03 65.59 -11.36
CA ASP A 15 102.87 65.98 -10.22
C ASP A 15 103.55 67.34 -10.46
N ILE A 16 104.01 67.61 -11.70
CA ILE A 16 104.60 68.91 -12.08
C ILE A 16 103.55 70.02 -12.01
N GLU A 17 102.30 69.77 -12.40
CA GLU A 17 101.22 70.74 -12.27
C GLU A 17 100.85 71.02 -10.80
N ALA A 18 100.93 70.02 -9.93
CA ALA A 18 100.79 70.22 -8.48
C ALA A 18 101.95 70.99 -7.83
N LEU A 19 103.16 70.98 -8.44
CA LEU A 19 104.31 71.77 -8.01
C LEU A 19 104.29 73.22 -8.49
N ARG A 20 103.70 73.50 -9.66
CA ARG A 20 103.61 74.86 -10.25
C ARG A 20 103.08 75.96 -9.32
N PRO A 21 102.04 75.76 -8.48
CA PRO A 21 101.56 76.81 -7.55
C PRO A 21 102.38 76.91 -6.25
N ARG A 22 103.31 75.99 -6.00
CA ARG A 22 104.11 75.92 -4.75
C ARG A 22 105.51 76.49 -4.89
N CYS A 23 105.96 76.77 -6.11
CA CYS A 23 107.29 77.33 -6.39
C CYS A 23 107.12 78.77 -6.89
N GLU A 24 107.54 79.75 -6.08
CA GLU A 24 107.41 81.18 -6.43
C GLU A 24 108.37 81.59 -7.57
N ASN A 25 109.54 80.93 -7.65
CA ASN A 25 110.55 81.21 -8.67
C ASN A 25 110.64 80.09 -9.73
N THR A 26 110.69 80.49 -10.99
CA THR A 26 110.85 79.57 -12.15
C THR A 26 112.13 78.72 -12.05
N GLN A 27 113.21 79.22 -11.46
CA GLN A 27 114.45 78.45 -11.29
C GLN A 27 114.31 77.30 -10.28
N GLU A 28 113.54 77.50 -9.20
CA GLU A 28 113.29 76.46 -8.20
C GLU A 28 112.39 75.38 -8.77
N LEU A 29 111.36 75.77 -9.52
CA LEU A 29 110.52 74.83 -10.26
C LEU A 29 111.35 73.93 -11.18
N TYR A 30 112.33 74.47 -11.93
CA TYR A 30 113.24 73.64 -12.72
C TYR A 30 114.08 72.66 -11.87
N ARG A 31 114.54 73.06 -10.68
CA ARG A 31 115.31 72.16 -9.78
C ARG A 31 114.45 71.03 -9.23
N GLU A 32 113.23 71.32 -8.77
CA GLU A 32 112.33 70.30 -8.23
C GLU A 32 111.85 69.33 -9.32
N VAL A 33 111.64 69.81 -10.55
CA VAL A 33 111.34 68.94 -11.70
C VAL A 33 112.54 68.03 -12.04
N CYS A 34 113.79 68.53 -12.00
CA CYS A 34 114.98 67.67 -12.14
C CYS A 34 115.03 66.57 -11.06
N ALA A 35 114.79 66.93 -9.80
CA ALA A 35 114.79 65.99 -8.69
C ALA A 35 113.68 64.94 -8.83
N LEU A 36 112.47 65.36 -9.19
CA LEU A 36 111.32 64.50 -9.34
C LEU A 36 111.50 63.52 -10.52
N MET A 37 111.98 63.99 -11.69
CA MET A 37 112.34 63.11 -12.81
C MET A 37 113.39 62.05 -12.41
N PHE A 38 114.46 62.48 -11.75
CA PHE A 38 115.60 61.60 -11.44
C PHE A 38 115.30 60.60 -10.31
N PHE A 39 114.78 61.06 -9.17
CA PHE A 39 114.61 60.21 -7.99
C PHE A 39 113.33 59.38 -7.98
N ARG A 40 112.21 59.91 -8.49
CA ARG A 40 110.90 59.25 -8.39
C ARG A 40 110.55 58.44 -9.64
N TYR A 41 111.02 58.87 -10.81
CA TYR A 41 110.73 58.24 -12.09
C TYR A 41 111.96 57.63 -12.79
N GLY A 42 113.17 57.77 -12.22
CA GLY A 42 114.40 57.20 -12.78
C GLY A 42 114.85 57.79 -14.13
N MET A 43 114.23 58.89 -14.58
CA MET A 43 114.52 59.52 -15.86
C MET A 43 115.65 60.54 -15.74
N THR A 44 116.57 60.54 -16.70
CA THR A 44 117.62 61.56 -16.78
C THR A 44 117.02 62.89 -17.23
N PRO A 45 117.05 63.96 -16.40
CA PRO A 45 116.57 65.26 -16.84
C PRO A 45 117.45 65.79 -17.98
N THR A 46 116.83 66.43 -18.98
CA THR A 46 117.50 67.09 -20.10
C THR A 46 116.89 68.47 -20.34
N ALA A 47 117.70 69.44 -20.78
CA ALA A 47 117.26 70.83 -20.93
C ALA A 47 116.00 70.98 -21.82
N ASN A 48 115.91 70.22 -22.91
CA ASN A 48 114.75 70.23 -23.81
C ASN A 48 113.49 69.63 -23.14
N ARG A 49 113.61 68.51 -22.40
CA ARG A 49 112.46 67.90 -21.71
C ARG A 49 111.95 68.76 -20.56
N LEU A 50 112.86 69.38 -19.80
CA LEU A 50 112.52 70.37 -18.76
C LEU A 50 111.74 71.55 -19.34
N TYR A 51 112.21 72.11 -20.46
CA TYR A 51 111.52 73.22 -21.15
C TYR A 51 110.09 72.84 -21.58
N GLN A 52 109.91 71.66 -22.18
CA GLN A 52 108.60 71.17 -22.63
C GLN A 52 107.58 70.98 -21.51
N LEU A 53 108.03 70.60 -20.31
CA LEU A 53 107.20 70.32 -19.14
C LEU A 53 106.87 71.58 -18.31
N VAL A 54 107.82 72.52 -18.19
CA VAL A 54 107.64 73.74 -17.38
C VAL A 54 107.04 74.90 -18.18
N ARG A 55 107.37 75.03 -19.47
CA ARG A 55 106.86 76.06 -20.41
C ARG A 55 106.89 77.51 -19.88
N LYS A 56 107.85 77.85 -19.01
CA LYS A 56 108.07 79.20 -18.46
C LYS A 56 109.55 79.57 -18.49
N GLY A 57 109.85 80.85 -18.75
CA GLY A 57 111.20 81.41 -18.73
C GLY A 57 111.87 81.52 -20.11
N SER A 58 113.10 82.03 -20.13
CA SER A 58 113.93 82.17 -21.34
C SER A 58 114.54 80.82 -21.77
N MET A 59 114.96 80.72 -23.04
CA MET A 59 115.57 79.49 -23.59
C MET A 59 116.81 78.98 -22.84
N SER A 60 117.55 79.83 -22.12
CA SER A 60 118.77 79.45 -21.39
C SER A 60 118.53 78.91 -19.98
N ALA A 61 117.38 79.21 -19.35
CA ALA A 61 117.11 78.85 -17.95
C ALA A 61 117.11 77.33 -17.64
N PRO A 62 116.60 76.42 -18.52
CA PRO A 62 116.59 74.98 -18.22
C PRO A 62 117.98 74.35 -18.15
N ALA A 63 118.95 74.86 -18.91
CA ALA A 63 120.30 74.31 -18.96
C ALA A 63 121.10 74.64 -17.69
N GLU A 64 120.98 75.87 -17.18
CA GLU A 64 121.66 76.29 -15.96
C GLU A 64 121.14 75.53 -14.72
N ALA A 65 119.81 75.38 -14.61
CA ALA A 65 119.19 74.62 -13.52
C ALA A 65 119.63 73.15 -13.50
N LEU A 66 119.75 72.53 -14.68
CA LEU A 66 120.28 71.17 -14.82
C LEU A 66 121.73 71.06 -14.30
N GLN A 67 122.60 71.99 -14.70
CA GLN A 67 124.02 71.95 -14.31
C GLN A 67 124.20 72.13 -12.79
N ARG A 68 123.41 73.01 -12.17
CA ARG A 68 123.40 73.18 -10.70
C ARG A 68 122.92 71.91 -9.97
N PHE A 69 121.86 71.25 -10.45
CA PHE A 69 121.35 70.00 -9.88
C PHE A 69 122.41 68.89 -9.84
N TRP A 70 123.09 68.63 -10.96
CA TRP A 70 124.12 67.58 -11.04
C TRP A 70 125.38 67.87 -10.23
N SER A 71 125.65 69.13 -9.88
CA SER A 71 126.74 69.48 -8.94
C SER A 71 126.35 69.12 -7.51
N GLN A 72 125.16 69.56 -7.06
CA GLN A 72 124.68 69.34 -5.70
C GLN A 72 124.46 67.85 -5.37
N LEU A 73 124.05 67.05 -6.36
CA LEU A 73 123.86 65.61 -6.18
C LEU A 73 125.18 64.88 -5.90
N ARG A 74 126.23 65.19 -6.66
CA ARG A 74 127.56 64.56 -6.54
C ARG A 74 128.28 64.92 -5.23
N GLU A 75 128.01 66.09 -4.69
CA GLU A 75 128.55 66.52 -3.39
C GLU A 75 127.91 65.73 -2.23
N LYS A 76 126.58 65.56 -2.26
CA LYS A 76 125.83 64.87 -1.18
C LYS A 76 126.01 63.35 -1.15
N SER A 77 126.40 62.71 -2.26
CA SER A 77 126.54 61.25 -2.34
C SER A 77 127.90 60.70 -1.88
N ARG A 78 128.83 61.55 -1.44
CA ARG A 78 130.22 61.15 -1.17
C ARG A 78 130.46 60.87 0.32
N VAL A 79 130.32 59.61 0.73
CA VAL A 79 130.72 59.15 2.06
C VAL A 79 132.25 59.10 2.14
N VAL A 80 132.86 60.16 2.68
CA VAL A 80 134.30 60.20 2.99
C VAL A 80 134.46 60.12 4.50
N ILE A 81 135.15 59.08 4.99
CA ILE A 81 135.59 58.99 6.39
C ILE A 81 136.77 59.97 6.56
N GLY A 82 136.42 61.24 6.73
CA GLY A 82 137.37 62.35 6.85
C GLY A 82 137.92 62.48 8.27
N HIS A 83 138.91 61.65 8.62
CA HIS A 83 139.83 61.96 9.72
C HIS A 83 141.24 62.23 9.12
N PRO A 84 141.92 63.35 9.47
CA PRO A 84 143.16 63.75 8.80
C PRO A 84 144.30 62.72 8.92
N ASP A 85 144.45 62.12 10.10
CA ASP A 85 145.63 61.31 10.45
C ASP A 85 145.47 59.78 10.24
N LEU A 86 144.41 59.33 9.56
CA LEU A 86 144.20 57.89 9.31
C LEU A 86 144.76 57.48 7.95
N PRO A 87 145.71 56.52 7.85
CA PRO A 87 146.24 56.01 6.59
C PRO A 87 145.15 55.55 5.62
N ASP A 88 145.30 55.86 4.32
CA ASP A 88 144.27 55.59 3.31
C ASP A 88 144.03 54.07 3.09
N GLU A 89 145.02 53.23 3.38
CA GLU A 89 144.88 51.77 3.42
C GLU A 89 143.87 51.30 4.49
N LEU A 90 143.87 51.94 5.68
CA LEU A 90 142.91 51.66 6.76
C LEU A 90 141.52 52.20 6.44
N LYS A 91 141.42 53.35 5.76
CA LYS A 91 140.13 53.88 5.27
C LYS A 91 139.49 52.93 4.24
N THR A 92 140.31 52.41 3.32
CA THR A 92 139.85 51.52 2.23
C THR A 92 139.38 50.19 2.79
N THR A 93 140.20 49.52 3.60
CA THR A 93 139.85 48.23 4.24
C THR A 93 138.64 48.34 5.17
N ALA A 94 138.49 49.43 5.95
CA ALA A 94 137.29 49.67 6.74
C ALA A 94 136.03 49.85 5.87
N GLY A 95 136.14 50.57 4.75
CA GLY A 95 135.06 50.72 3.78
C GLY A 95 134.64 49.39 3.13
N GLU A 96 135.61 48.53 2.79
CA GLU A 96 135.38 47.19 2.24
C GLU A 96 134.72 46.24 3.25
N LEU A 97 135.11 46.31 4.53
CA LEU A 97 134.49 45.56 5.61
C LEU A 97 133.04 45.99 5.84
N VAL A 98 132.76 47.30 5.89
CA VAL A 98 131.37 47.80 6.01
C VAL A 98 130.54 47.43 4.78
N ALA A 99 131.11 47.51 3.57
CA ALA A 99 130.43 47.11 2.35
C ALA A 99 130.15 45.60 2.27
N SER A 100 131.05 44.75 2.76
CA SER A 100 130.84 43.29 2.80
C SER A 100 129.82 42.89 3.88
N LEU A 101 129.88 43.50 5.08
CA LEU A 101 128.85 43.34 6.12
C LEU A 101 127.47 43.79 5.63
N TRP A 102 127.37 44.93 4.93
CA TRP A 102 126.12 45.41 4.36
C TRP A 102 125.55 44.51 3.25
N LYS A 103 126.42 43.89 2.44
CA LYS A 103 126.02 42.87 1.46
C LYS A 103 125.55 41.58 2.14
N ALA A 104 126.25 41.11 3.17
CA ALA A 104 125.87 39.92 3.92
C ALA A 104 124.53 40.11 4.66
N ALA A 105 124.32 41.28 5.28
CA ALA A 105 123.06 41.63 5.91
C ALA A 105 121.89 41.71 4.90
N GLN A 106 122.10 42.29 3.72
CA GLN A 106 121.10 42.28 2.65
C GLN A 106 120.80 40.87 2.13
N ALA A 107 121.81 40.00 2.01
CA ALA A 107 121.60 38.61 1.58
C ALA A 107 120.76 37.84 2.60
N ALA A 108 121.09 37.92 3.90
CA ALA A 108 120.32 37.28 4.97
C ALA A 108 118.89 37.85 5.08
N ALA A 109 118.70 39.16 4.87
CA ALA A 109 117.38 39.80 4.82
C ALA A 109 116.57 39.35 3.59
N ALA A 110 117.20 39.15 2.43
CA ALA A 110 116.55 38.63 1.24
C ALA A 110 116.15 37.15 1.38
N GLU A 111 117.00 36.33 2.01
CA GLU A 111 116.75 34.91 2.28
C GLU A 111 115.60 34.73 3.29
N SER A 112 115.64 35.40 4.43
CA SER A 112 114.54 35.39 5.42
C SER A 112 113.23 35.93 4.85
N LEU A 113 113.26 36.97 4.01
CA LEU A 113 112.08 37.45 3.29
C LEU A 113 111.57 36.45 2.24
N ALA A 114 112.45 35.62 1.65
CA ALA A 114 112.03 34.55 0.74
C ALA A 114 111.34 33.41 1.50
N VAL A 115 111.86 33.02 2.67
CA VAL A 115 111.24 32.02 3.57
C VAL A 115 109.85 32.49 4.01
N LEU A 116 109.74 33.68 4.60
CA LEU A 116 108.45 34.24 5.06
C LEU A 116 107.42 34.38 3.93
N ARG A 117 107.86 34.68 2.70
CA ARG A 117 106.97 34.73 1.52
C ARG A 117 106.47 33.35 1.11
N GLU A 118 107.28 32.31 1.29
CA GLU A 118 106.90 30.95 0.94
C GLU A 118 105.99 30.33 2.02
N GLU A 119 106.29 30.56 3.30
CA GLU A 119 105.40 30.22 4.42
C GLU A 119 104.02 30.89 4.24
N ALA A 120 103.97 32.20 4.01
CA ALA A 120 102.72 32.93 3.79
C ALA A 120 101.95 32.46 2.54
N ARG A 121 102.63 31.95 1.50
CA ARG A 121 101.98 31.32 0.33
C ARG A 121 101.39 29.96 0.68
N GLN A 122 102.09 29.16 1.46
CA GLN A 122 101.63 27.84 1.89
C GLN A 122 100.43 27.96 2.83
N GLU A 123 100.47 28.88 3.80
CA GLU A 123 99.32 29.22 4.65
C GLU A 123 98.12 29.72 3.83
N ALA A 124 98.34 30.64 2.87
CA ALA A 124 97.27 31.14 2.01
C ALA A 124 96.70 30.04 1.10
N ALA A 125 97.52 29.13 0.58
CA ALA A 125 97.08 27.99 -0.22
C ALA A 125 96.27 26.99 0.61
N ALA A 126 96.71 26.70 1.84
CA ALA A 126 95.99 25.84 2.78
C ALA A 126 94.62 26.44 3.15
N ALA A 127 94.58 27.72 3.54
CA ALA A 127 93.33 28.42 3.87
C ALA A 127 92.36 28.49 2.68
N VAL A 128 92.86 28.64 1.45
CA VAL A 128 92.03 28.58 0.23
C VAL A 128 91.50 27.16 -0.02
N ALA A 129 92.31 26.12 0.19
CA ALA A 129 91.88 24.73 0.05
C ALA A 129 90.82 24.35 1.09
N GLU A 130 91.01 24.71 2.36
CA GLU A 130 90.01 24.52 3.44
C GLU A 130 88.71 25.26 3.13
N ALA A 131 88.80 26.52 2.70
CA ALA A 131 87.62 27.31 2.32
C ALA A 131 86.89 26.73 1.09
N GLN A 132 87.59 26.06 0.17
CA GLN A 132 86.97 25.35 -0.95
C GLN A 132 86.30 24.05 -0.49
N ALA A 133 86.95 23.25 0.36
CA ALA A 133 86.39 22.03 0.92
C ALA A 133 85.11 22.33 1.74
N ALA A 134 85.15 23.32 2.62
CA ALA A 134 83.99 23.74 3.41
C ALA A 134 82.83 24.28 2.53
N ARG A 135 83.12 24.90 1.38
CA ARG A 135 82.08 25.29 0.41
C ARG A 135 81.46 24.08 -0.27
N GLN A 136 82.25 23.11 -0.71
CA GLN A 136 81.76 21.87 -1.32
C GLN A 136 80.90 21.06 -0.33
N GLU A 137 81.33 20.94 0.93
CA GLU A 137 80.54 20.30 1.99
C GLU A 137 79.22 21.06 2.22
N ARG A 138 79.26 22.38 2.36
CA ARG A 138 78.05 23.21 2.46
C ARG A 138 77.10 22.99 1.27
N ASP A 139 77.62 22.95 0.06
CA ASP A 139 76.79 22.86 -1.16
C ASP A 139 76.12 21.49 -1.27
N THR A 140 76.85 20.40 -0.98
CA THR A 140 76.26 19.05 -0.87
C THR A 140 75.25 18.92 0.29
N LEU A 141 75.48 19.59 1.42
CA LEU A 141 74.50 19.67 2.52
C LEU A 141 73.25 20.47 2.13
N VAL A 142 73.37 21.52 1.32
CA VAL A 142 72.23 22.28 0.79
C VAL A 142 71.42 21.45 -0.21
N GLU A 143 72.08 20.73 -1.11
CA GLU A 143 71.42 19.84 -2.08
C GLU A 143 70.67 18.68 -1.40
N THR A 144 71.31 18.00 -0.44
CA THR A 144 70.68 16.93 0.35
C THR A 144 69.53 17.45 1.23
N LEU A 145 69.65 18.65 1.80
CA LEU A 145 68.57 19.30 2.54
C LEU A 145 67.39 19.70 1.63
N ALA A 146 67.66 20.11 0.38
CA ALA A 146 66.61 20.38 -0.60
C ALA A 146 65.89 19.09 -1.01
N ALA A 147 66.62 18.03 -1.34
CA ALA A 147 66.07 16.73 -1.73
C ALA A 147 65.24 16.07 -0.60
N THR A 148 65.68 16.17 0.65
CA THR A 148 64.93 15.65 1.81
C THR A 148 63.67 16.46 2.11
N ARG A 149 63.69 17.78 1.94
CA ARG A 149 62.50 18.64 2.05
C ARG A 149 61.46 18.32 0.97
N GLU A 150 61.90 18.16 -0.27
CA GLU A 150 61.03 17.79 -1.39
C GLU A 150 60.38 16.42 -1.14
N ARG A 151 61.16 15.42 -0.75
CA ARG A 151 60.62 14.11 -0.36
C ARG A 151 59.63 14.22 0.81
N LEU A 152 59.92 14.99 1.85
CA LEU A 152 59.00 15.18 2.96
C LEU A 152 57.69 15.86 2.53
N ALA A 153 57.74 16.81 1.60
CA ALA A 153 56.55 17.44 1.04
C ALA A 153 55.69 16.43 0.26
N GLN A 154 56.31 15.60 -0.57
CA GLN A 154 55.64 14.52 -1.32
C GLN A 154 54.98 13.48 -0.39
N GLU A 155 55.69 12.99 0.63
CA GLU A 155 55.15 12.06 1.63
C GLU A 155 54.00 12.70 2.44
N THR A 156 54.11 13.99 2.77
CA THR A 156 53.04 14.74 3.46
C THR A 156 51.79 14.87 2.57
N GLN A 157 51.97 15.14 1.28
CA GLN A 157 50.89 15.20 0.30
C GLN A 157 50.23 13.82 0.09
N ALA A 158 51.03 12.75 -0.01
CA ALA A 158 50.52 11.37 -0.11
C ALA A 158 49.72 10.98 1.14
N SER A 159 50.25 11.28 2.34
CA SER A 159 49.54 11.05 3.61
C SER A 159 48.24 11.86 3.71
N ALA A 160 48.22 13.10 3.21
CA ALA A 160 47.01 13.91 3.13
C ALA A 160 45.98 13.36 2.13
N GLY A 161 46.43 12.78 1.01
CA GLY A 161 45.58 12.07 0.05
C GLY A 161 44.91 10.84 0.68
N LEU A 162 45.72 9.93 1.25
CA LEU A 162 45.24 8.72 1.93
C LEU A 162 44.26 9.03 3.08
N ARG A 163 44.47 10.13 3.81
CA ARG A 163 43.52 10.58 4.85
C ARG A 163 42.17 11.04 4.29
N ARG A 164 42.14 11.63 3.09
CA ARG A 164 40.88 12.01 2.41
C ARG A 164 40.15 10.77 1.92
N GLU A 165 40.86 9.87 1.23
CA GLU A 165 40.30 8.59 0.76
C GLU A 165 39.71 7.77 1.93
N LEU A 166 40.41 7.69 3.06
CA LEU A 166 39.93 7.00 4.25
C LEU A 166 38.70 7.68 4.88
N ALA A 167 38.63 9.02 4.85
CA ALA A 167 37.45 9.77 5.30
C ALA A 167 36.25 9.57 4.36
N GLU A 168 36.46 9.55 3.05
CA GLU A 168 35.44 9.28 2.03
C GLU A 168 34.90 7.85 2.15
N LEU A 169 35.78 6.85 2.27
CA LEU A 169 35.41 5.45 2.52
C LEU A 169 34.67 5.29 3.85
N GLY A 170 35.10 6.00 4.90
CA GLY A 170 34.42 6.04 6.20
C GLY A 170 32.99 6.62 6.10
N ALA A 171 32.81 7.71 5.36
CA ALA A 171 31.51 8.32 5.11
C ALA A 171 30.60 7.40 4.26
N LEU A 172 31.14 6.74 3.24
CA LEU A 172 30.41 5.74 2.43
C LEU A 172 29.97 4.55 3.29
N HIS A 173 30.86 4.01 4.13
CA HIS A 173 30.53 2.91 5.03
C HIS A 173 29.46 3.32 6.06
N ALA A 174 29.55 4.52 6.64
CA ALA A 174 28.51 5.04 7.54
C ALA A 174 27.15 5.20 6.84
N ASN A 175 27.13 5.68 5.59
CA ASN A 175 25.91 5.79 4.79
C ASN A 175 25.29 4.43 4.46
N GLN A 176 26.13 3.43 4.10
CA GLN A 176 25.69 2.06 3.86
C GLN A 176 25.16 1.39 5.13
N ALA A 177 25.83 1.57 6.27
CA ALA A 177 25.37 1.05 7.56
C ALA A 177 24.02 1.64 7.97
N ALA A 178 23.82 2.96 7.80
CA ALA A 178 22.53 3.61 8.05
C ALA A 178 21.41 3.08 7.15
N LYS A 179 21.68 2.86 5.85
CA LYS A 179 20.72 2.24 4.91
C LYS A 179 20.38 0.80 5.29
N LEU A 180 21.36 0.03 5.77
CA LEU A 180 21.13 -1.36 6.23
C LEU A 180 20.31 -1.41 7.52
N ASP A 181 20.53 -0.48 8.46
CA ASP A 181 19.73 -0.36 9.68
C ASP A 181 18.27 0.04 9.35
N GLU A 182 18.07 0.99 8.44
CA GLU A 182 16.74 1.39 8.00
C GLU A 182 16.00 0.25 7.26
N ALA A 183 16.67 -0.46 6.36
CA ALA A 183 16.10 -1.63 5.69
C ALA A 183 15.75 -2.76 6.69
N ARG A 184 16.52 -2.92 7.78
CA ARG A 184 16.20 -3.87 8.86
C ARG A 184 14.99 -3.44 9.68
N LYS A 185 14.84 -2.15 9.98
CA LYS A 185 13.64 -1.61 10.64
C LYS A 185 12.40 -1.81 9.80
N GLU A 186 12.47 -1.48 8.52
CA GLU A 186 11.37 -1.68 7.57
C GLU A 186 10.98 -3.16 7.46
N LEU A 187 11.95 -4.07 7.31
CA LEU A 187 11.70 -5.51 7.30
C LEU A 187 11.03 -6.00 8.60
N ASN A 188 11.50 -5.52 9.76
CA ASN A 188 10.90 -5.86 11.05
C ASN A 188 9.47 -5.30 11.20
N ALA A 189 9.21 -4.09 10.70
CA ALA A 189 7.87 -3.50 10.67
C ALA A 189 6.92 -4.28 9.75
N GLN A 190 7.38 -4.66 8.55
CA GLN A 190 6.64 -5.52 7.62
C GLN A 190 6.34 -6.89 8.22
N HIS A 191 7.30 -7.54 8.89
CA HIS A 191 7.07 -8.79 9.61
C HIS A 191 6.06 -8.62 10.75
N ALA A 192 6.14 -7.55 11.54
CA ALA A 192 5.18 -7.27 12.60
C ALA A 192 3.76 -7.05 12.05
N TRP A 193 3.64 -6.32 10.94
CA TRP A 193 2.37 -6.08 10.24
C TRP A 193 1.78 -7.36 9.63
N LEU A 194 2.60 -8.19 8.97
CA LEU A 194 2.16 -9.49 8.46
C LEU A 194 1.64 -10.39 9.60
N ASN A 195 2.34 -10.42 10.73
CA ASN A 195 1.91 -11.16 11.91
C ASN A 195 0.60 -10.63 12.52
N SER A 196 0.35 -9.31 12.51
CA SER A 196 -0.96 -8.78 12.93
C SER A 196 -2.06 -9.15 11.94
N VAL A 197 -1.83 -8.99 10.63
CA VAL A 197 -2.82 -9.35 9.60
C VAL A 197 -3.17 -10.84 9.63
N GLN A 198 -2.19 -11.72 9.89
CA GLN A 198 -2.43 -13.16 10.07
C GLN A 198 -3.31 -13.43 11.28
N ARG A 199 -3.04 -12.82 12.45
CA ARG A 199 -3.87 -12.98 13.66
C ARG A 199 -5.29 -12.44 13.47
N ASP A 200 -5.42 -11.26 12.85
CA ASP A 200 -6.72 -10.66 12.56
C ASP A 200 -7.52 -11.56 11.60
N HIS A 201 -6.86 -12.15 10.60
CA HIS A 201 -7.47 -13.12 9.69
C HIS A 201 -7.88 -14.43 10.40
N GLU A 202 -7.06 -14.96 11.30
CA GLU A 202 -7.41 -16.12 12.14
C GLU A 202 -8.66 -15.83 13.00
N ILE A 203 -8.71 -14.65 13.62
CA ILE A 203 -9.85 -14.19 14.42
C ILE A 203 -11.12 -14.07 13.56
N GLU A 204 -11.04 -13.50 12.35
CA GLU A 204 -12.19 -13.42 11.43
C GLU A 204 -12.62 -14.81 10.91
N LEU A 205 -11.68 -15.71 10.62
CA LEU A 205 -12.00 -17.10 10.26
C LEU A 205 -12.73 -17.82 11.39
N ASP A 206 -12.32 -17.64 12.65
CA ASP A 206 -12.98 -18.26 13.79
C ASP A 206 -14.36 -17.64 14.07
N LYS A 207 -14.53 -16.32 13.90
CA LYS A 207 -15.87 -15.68 13.91
C LYS A 207 -16.79 -16.28 12.84
N LEU A 208 -16.31 -16.44 11.61
CA LEU A 208 -17.08 -17.03 10.50
C LEU A 208 -17.41 -18.50 10.77
N ARG A 209 -16.48 -19.28 11.34
CA ARG A 209 -16.72 -20.67 11.78
C ARG A 209 -17.78 -20.74 12.88
N GLU A 210 -17.75 -19.83 13.86
CA GLU A 210 -18.78 -19.76 14.90
C GLU A 210 -20.15 -19.35 14.35
N GLN A 211 -20.21 -18.35 13.47
CA GLN A 211 -21.45 -17.95 12.80
C GLN A 211 -22.05 -19.11 12.02
N SER A 212 -21.25 -19.76 11.16
CA SER A 212 -21.68 -20.94 10.41
C SER A 212 -22.17 -22.10 11.30
N ARG A 213 -21.53 -22.34 12.46
CA ARG A 213 -22.01 -23.32 13.46
C ARG A 213 -23.35 -22.93 14.07
N ARG A 214 -23.56 -21.65 14.38
CA ARG A 214 -24.83 -21.13 14.93
C ARG A 214 -25.95 -21.21 13.89
N ASP A 215 -25.66 -20.86 12.64
CA ASP A 215 -26.62 -20.94 11.53
C ASP A 215 -27.01 -22.39 11.22
N LEU A 216 -26.05 -23.32 11.21
CA LEU A 216 -26.33 -24.76 11.07
C LEU A 216 -27.21 -25.27 12.22
N ALA A 217 -26.87 -24.94 13.47
CA ALA A 217 -27.65 -25.35 14.63
C ALA A 217 -29.07 -24.75 14.62
N ALA A 218 -29.24 -23.51 14.18
CA ALA A 218 -30.54 -22.87 14.00
C ALA A 218 -31.36 -23.53 12.88
N ALA A 219 -30.73 -23.87 11.76
CA ALA A 219 -31.36 -24.59 10.65
C ALA A 219 -31.77 -26.02 11.04
N GLU A 220 -30.93 -26.74 11.80
CA GLU A 220 -31.27 -28.04 12.37
C GLU A 220 -32.43 -27.95 13.36
N ALA A 221 -32.44 -26.96 14.25
CA ALA A 221 -33.53 -26.74 15.20
C ALA A 221 -34.85 -26.41 14.48
N ALA A 222 -34.81 -25.50 13.49
CA ALA A 222 -35.96 -25.18 12.67
C ALA A 222 -36.47 -26.40 11.89
N ARG A 223 -35.58 -27.22 11.36
CA ARG A 223 -35.91 -28.49 10.69
C ARG A 223 -36.58 -29.47 11.64
N ARG A 224 -36.05 -29.69 12.85
CA ARG A 224 -36.66 -30.57 13.86
C ARG A 224 -38.06 -30.09 14.24
N LEU A 225 -38.23 -28.79 14.46
CA LEU A 225 -39.54 -28.19 14.73
C LEU A 225 -40.52 -28.43 13.57
N ALA A 226 -40.09 -28.25 12.31
CA ALA A 226 -40.93 -28.51 11.14
C ALA A 226 -41.26 -30.00 10.95
N GLU A 227 -40.34 -30.91 11.26
CA GLU A 227 -40.58 -32.36 11.27
C GLU A 227 -41.60 -32.73 12.37
N GLU A 228 -41.49 -32.14 13.56
CA GLU A 228 -42.45 -32.31 14.66
C GLU A 228 -43.84 -31.73 14.34
N THR A 229 -43.95 -30.52 13.79
CA THR A 229 -45.26 -29.95 13.42
C THR A 229 -45.91 -30.78 12.33
N THR A 230 -45.16 -31.19 11.31
CA THR A 230 -45.65 -32.07 10.25
C THR A 230 -46.10 -33.43 10.81
N ALA A 231 -45.39 -33.99 11.80
CA ALA A 231 -45.80 -35.23 12.47
C ALA A 231 -47.10 -35.06 13.29
N ARG A 232 -47.25 -33.93 14.00
CA ARG A 232 -48.48 -33.59 14.74
C ARG A 232 -49.66 -33.38 13.79
N GLU A 233 -49.46 -32.69 12.67
CA GLU A 233 -50.47 -32.49 11.61
C GLU A 233 -50.88 -33.81 10.97
N ARG A 234 -49.94 -34.69 10.63
CA ARG A 234 -50.23 -36.04 10.13
C ARG A 234 -51.03 -36.86 11.14
N ALA A 235 -50.64 -36.85 12.42
CA ALA A 235 -51.37 -37.55 13.47
C ALA A 235 -52.78 -36.99 13.72
N ALA A 236 -52.96 -35.66 13.62
CA ALA A 236 -54.27 -35.02 13.70
C ALA A 236 -55.15 -35.36 12.49
N GLY A 237 -54.58 -35.29 11.28
CA GLY A 237 -55.27 -35.67 10.04
C GLY A 237 -55.69 -37.15 10.03
N GLU A 238 -54.85 -38.04 10.56
CA GLU A 238 -55.17 -39.46 10.69
C GLU A 238 -56.28 -39.72 11.71
N ARG A 239 -56.28 -39.03 12.87
CA ARG A 239 -57.40 -39.07 13.83
C ARG A 239 -58.71 -38.55 13.21
N LEU A 240 -58.64 -37.49 12.41
CA LEU A 240 -59.82 -36.94 11.70
C LEU A 240 -60.36 -37.91 10.64
N ARG A 241 -59.48 -38.64 9.92
CA ARG A 241 -59.90 -39.71 9.00
C ARG A 241 -60.58 -40.86 9.74
N GLN A 242 -59.99 -41.34 10.83
CA GLN A 242 -60.56 -42.41 11.65
C GLN A 242 -61.90 -42.01 12.26
N ALA A 243 -62.05 -40.76 12.72
CA ALA A 243 -63.34 -40.23 13.17
C ALA A 243 -64.37 -40.15 12.03
N LEU A 244 -63.97 -39.71 10.84
CA LEU A 244 -64.85 -39.68 9.66
C LEU A 244 -65.26 -41.09 9.19
N GLU A 245 -64.38 -42.08 9.29
CA GLU A 245 -64.69 -43.48 8.99
C GLU A 245 -65.59 -44.11 10.06
N ALA A 246 -65.39 -43.77 11.34
CA ALA A 246 -66.29 -44.15 12.43
C ALA A 246 -67.70 -43.56 12.23
N GLU A 247 -67.80 -42.27 11.88
CA GLU A 247 -69.09 -41.64 11.54
C GLU A 247 -69.71 -42.25 10.29
N ARG A 248 -68.94 -42.50 9.22
CA ARG A 248 -69.45 -43.17 8.00
C ARG A 248 -69.97 -44.58 8.29
N THR A 249 -69.27 -45.36 9.11
CA THR A 249 -69.70 -46.72 9.48
C THR A 249 -70.90 -46.70 10.43
N ALA A 250 -70.96 -45.75 11.37
CA ALA A 250 -72.14 -45.53 12.23
C ALA A 250 -73.37 -45.10 11.42
N MET A 251 -73.20 -44.18 10.45
CA MET A 251 -74.26 -43.75 9.53
C MET A 251 -74.71 -44.89 8.62
N ALA A 252 -73.79 -45.70 8.09
CA ALA A 252 -74.13 -46.88 7.30
C ALA A 252 -74.91 -47.92 8.14
N ALA A 253 -74.47 -48.17 9.38
CA ALA A 253 -75.17 -49.06 10.30
C ALA A 253 -76.56 -48.53 10.70
N SER A 254 -76.71 -47.21 10.89
CA SER A 254 -78.02 -46.62 11.19
C SER A 254 -78.94 -46.62 9.96
N ALA A 255 -78.42 -46.34 8.77
CA ALA A 255 -79.17 -46.46 7.52
C ALA A 255 -79.64 -47.91 7.29
N GLU A 256 -78.81 -48.91 7.63
CA GLU A 256 -79.21 -50.31 7.53
C GLU A 256 -80.26 -50.69 8.59
N ARG A 257 -80.14 -50.22 9.84
CA ARG A 257 -81.22 -50.34 10.84
C ARG A 257 -82.53 -49.75 10.33
N HIS A 258 -82.50 -48.53 9.79
CA HIS A 258 -83.70 -47.89 9.23
C HIS A 258 -84.25 -48.62 7.99
N ARG A 259 -83.41 -49.30 7.19
CA ARG A 259 -83.89 -50.18 6.11
C ARG A 259 -84.57 -51.44 6.63
N VAL A 260 -84.04 -52.04 7.70
CA VAL A 260 -84.66 -53.19 8.37
C VAL A 260 -85.99 -52.76 9.01
N GLU A 261 -86.02 -51.67 9.78
CA GLU A 261 -87.24 -51.08 10.35
C GLU A 261 -88.28 -50.74 9.27
N LEU A 262 -87.86 -50.18 8.13
CA LEU A 262 -88.73 -49.92 6.99
C LEU A 262 -89.23 -51.21 6.35
N ARG A 263 -88.39 -52.24 6.24
CA ARG A 263 -88.79 -53.56 5.72
C ARG A 263 -89.81 -54.23 6.63
N ASP A 264 -89.59 -54.20 7.95
CA ASP A 264 -90.44 -54.83 8.95
C ASP A 264 -91.80 -54.10 9.06
N THR A 265 -91.80 -52.77 8.97
CA THR A 265 -93.05 -51.99 8.88
C THR A 265 -93.77 -52.20 7.56
N LEU A 266 -93.06 -52.35 6.43
CA LEU A 266 -93.68 -52.72 5.15
C LEU A 266 -94.26 -54.15 5.16
N SER A 267 -93.61 -55.12 5.82
CA SER A 267 -94.21 -56.45 6.01
C SER A 267 -95.40 -56.41 6.94
N LEU A 268 -95.36 -55.65 8.05
CA LEU A 268 -96.52 -55.45 8.92
C LEU A 268 -97.70 -54.81 8.16
N VAL A 269 -97.45 -53.85 7.27
CA VAL A 269 -98.47 -53.26 6.40
C VAL A 269 -98.99 -54.27 5.37
N ALA A 270 -98.14 -55.18 4.86
CA ALA A 270 -98.57 -56.26 3.98
C ALA A 270 -99.43 -57.29 4.72
N ASP A 271 -99.05 -57.69 5.93
CA ASP A 271 -99.80 -58.60 6.80
C ASP A 271 -101.14 -57.98 7.20
N LEU A 272 -101.17 -56.69 7.57
CA LEU A 272 -102.41 -55.96 7.84
C LEU A 272 -103.29 -55.86 6.59
N ARG A 273 -102.72 -55.65 5.40
CA ARG A 273 -103.48 -55.70 4.13
C ARG A 273 -104.02 -57.09 3.84
N GLN A 274 -103.28 -58.16 4.15
CA GLN A 274 -103.76 -59.54 4.03
C GLN A 274 -104.88 -59.83 5.03
N GLN A 275 -104.77 -59.33 6.28
CA GLN A 275 -105.84 -59.44 7.27
C GLN A 275 -107.09 -58.66 6.86
N VAL A 276 -106.94 -57.44 6.32
CA VAL A 276 -108.05 -56.67 5.74
C VAL A 276 -108.66 -57.43 4.56
N GLY A 277 -107.87 -57.94 3.62
CA GLY A 277 -108.37 -58.75 2.51
C GLY A 277 -109.05 -60.05 2.94
N ALA A 278 -108.60 -60.68 4.03
CA ALA A 278 -109.25 -61.83 4.64
C ALA A 278 -110.58 -61.45 5.32
N LEU A 279 -110.64 -60.32 6.01
CA LEU A 279 -111.87 -59.78 6.60
C LEU A 279 -112.87 -59.34 5.52
N GLU A 280 -112.40 -58.73 4.42
CA GLU A 280 -113.19 -58.42 3.23
C GLU A 280 -113.69 -59.70 2.54
N GLY A 281 -112.87 -60.76 2.49
CA GLY A 281 -113.26 -62.09 2.01
C GLY A 281 -114.33 -62.74 2.89
N VAL A 282 -114.21 -62.66 4.21
CA VAL A 282 -115.23 -63.14 5.17
C VAL A 282 -116.51 -62.30 5.07
N ALA A 283 -116.41 -60.98 4.94
CA ALA A 283 -117.56 -60.10 4.73
C ALA A 283 -118.22 -60.33 3.36
N GLY A 284 -117.44 -60.61 2.32
CA GLY A 284 -117.91 -61.00 0.99
C GLY A 284 -118.65 -62.34 1.03
N ALA A 285 -118.08 -63.35 1.68
CA ALA A 285 -118.73 -64.65 1.89
C ALA A 285 -120.01 -64.54 2.75
N ALA A 286 -120.00 -63.69 3.79
CA ALA A 286 -121.18 -63.43 4.61
C ALA A 286 -122.29 -62.69 3.82
N ASN A 287 -121.92 -61.72 2.96
CA ASN A 287 -122.86 -61.07 2.04
C ASN A 287 -123.41 -62.05 1.00
N ALA A 288 -122.56 -62.90 0.41
CA ALA A 288 -123.00 -63.94 -0.53
C ALA A 288 -123.93 -64.96 0.14
N ALA A 289 -123.63 -65.41 1.35
CA ALA A 289 -124.51 -66.29 2.13
C ALA A 289 -125.83 -65.60 2.51
N ARG A 290 -125.81 -64.31 2.85
CA ARG A 290 -127.02 -63.50 3.08
C ARG A 290 -127.87 -63.39 1.80
N ASP A 291 -127.24 -63.18 0.65
CA ASP A 291 -127.95 -62.98 -0.61
C ASP A 291 -128.45 -64.31 -1.20
N ASP A 292 -127.76 -65.43 -0.98
CA ASP A 292 -128.28 -66.77 -1.27
C ASP A 292 -129.45 -67.12 -0.32
N ALA A 293 -129.33 -66.83 0.99
CA ALA A 293 -130.46 -66.97 1.93
C ALA A 293 -131.67 -66.08 1.55
N ARG A 294 -131.44 -64.90 0.96
CA ARG A 294 -132.51 -64.08 0.36
C ARG A 294 -133.12 -64.74 -0.88
N GLN A 295 -132.32 -65.29 -1.79
CA GLN A 295 -132.84 -66.03 -2.95
C GLN A 295 -133.63 -67.28 -2.53
N GLN A 296 -133.19 -67.99 -1.49
CA GLN A 296 -133.93 -69.11 -0.91
C GLN A 296 -135.27 -68.64 -0.32
N LEU A 297 -135.29 -67.51 0.41
CA LEU A 297 -136.53 -66.89 0.89
C LEU A 297 -137.45 -66.41 -0.24
N GLU A 298 -136.92 -65.89 -1.33
CA GLU A 298 -137.70 -65.48 -2.51
C GLU A 298 -138.28 -66.68 -3.27
N ARG A 299 -137.53 -67.78 -3.42
CA ARG A 299 -138.05 -69.04 -3.96
C ARG A 299 -139.18 -69.61 -3.10
N LEU A 300 -138.98 -69.70 -1.80
CA LEU A 300 -140.02 -70.17 -0.86
C LEU A 300 -141.27 -69.27 -0.87
N ARG A 301 -141.11 -67.95 -1.07
CA ARG A 301 -142.24 -67.03 -1.29
C ARG A 301 -142.93 -67.28 -2.63
N GLY A 302 -142.16 -67.51 -3.70
CA GLY A 302 -142.68 -67.90 -5.01
C GLY A 302 -143.54 -69.15 -4.94
N ASP A 303 -142.99 -70.24 -4.39
CA ASP A 303 -143.70 -71.51 -4.20
C ASP A 303 -144.97 -71.35 -3.35
N TRP A 304 -144.92 -70.51 -2.30
CA TRP A 304 -146.09 -70.18 -1.49
C TRP A 304 -147.15 -69.40 -2.27
N THR A 305 -146.76 -68.40 -3.06
CA THR A 305 -147.71 -67.66 -3.92
C THR A 305 -148.30 -68.52 -5.02
N GLU A 306 -147.54 -69.46 -5.60
CA GLU A 306 -148.05 -70.37 -6.62
C GLU A 306 -149.03 -71.40 -6.04
N THR A 307 -148.74 -71.94 -4.85
CA THR A 307 -149.68 -72.82 -4.14
C THR A 307 -150.95 -72.08 -3.71
N GLN A 308 -150.84 -70.81 -3.28
CA GLN A 308 -152.00 -69.97 -2.98
C GLN A 308 -152.85 -69.68 -4.23
N ALA A 309 -152.22 -69.39 -5.38
CA ALA A 309 -152.91 -69.18 -6.65
C ALA A 309 -153.61 -70.45 -7.16
N ARG A 310 -152.99 -71.62 -6.98
CA ARG A 310 -153.60 -72.93 -7.30
C ARG A 310 -154.84 -73.21 -6.42
N ALA A 311 -154.80 -72.85 -5.13
CA ALA A 311 -155.93 -72.98 -4.23
C ALA A 311 -157.11 -72.05 -4.62
N ALA A 312 -156.85 -70.76 -4.84
CA ALA A 312 -157.87 -69.79 -5.24
C ALA A 312 -158.54 -70.16 -6.58
N ASN A 313 -157.78 -70.73 -7.53
CA ASN A 313 -158.31 -71.17 -8.82
C ASN A 313 -159.15 -72.47 -8.71
N ALA A 314 -158.92 -73.29 -7.67
CA ALA A 314 -159.79 -74.42 -7.35
C ALA A 314 -161.12 -73.96 -6.70
N GLU A 315 -161.07 -73.02 -5.76
CA GLU A 315 -162.27 -72.42 -5.14
C GLU A 315 -163.15 -71.69 -6.18
N ALA A 316 -162.55 -70.93 -7.09
CA ALA A 316 -163.28 -70.26 -8.18
C ALA A 316 -163.99 -71.23 -9.13
N ARG A 317 -163.47 -72.46 -9.30
CA ARG A 317 -164.12 -73.52 -10.08
C ARG A 317 -165.28 -74.17 -9.32
N ALA A 318 -165.13 -74.39 -8.01
CA ALA A 318 -166.22 -74.90 -7.16
C ALA A 318 -167.41 -73.94 -7.15
N LEU A 319 -167.16 -72.64 -6.94
CA LEU A 319 -168.20 -71.59 -6.93
C LEU A 319 -168.96 -71.46 -8.26
N ARG A 320 -168.31 -71.70 -9.40
CA ARG A 320 -168.99 -71.73 -10.71
C ARG A 320 -169.96 -72.91 -10.84
N LEU A 321 -169.52 -74.11 -10.45
CA LEU A 321 -170.37 -75.31 -10.51
C LEU A 321 -171.57 -75.21 -9.55
N GLU A 322 -171.42 -74.59 -8.39
CA GLU A 322 -172.55 -74.29 -7.49
C GLU A 322 -173.55 -73.27 -8.08
N ALA A 323 -173.08 -72.27 -8.81
CA ALA A 323 -173.95 -71.29 -9.47
C ALA A 323 -174.74 -71.90 -10.63
N GLU A 324 -174.10 -72.76 -11.43
CA GLU A 324 -174.75 -73.48 -12.55
C GLU A 324 -175.84 -74.44 -12.05
N LEU A 325 -175.62 -75.13 -10.92
CA LEU A 325 -176.62 -75.99 -10.29
C LEU A 325 -177.82 -75.22 -9.72
N ARG A 326 -177.61 -74.02 -9.15
CA ARG A 326 -178.72 -73.17 -8.66
C ARG A 326 -179.59 -72.65 -9.81
N HIS A 327 -178.98 -72.20 -10.91
CA HIS A 327 -179.73 -71.67 -12.05
C HIS A 327 -180.58 -72.73 -12.76
N ALA A 328 -180.12 -73.99 -12.79
CA ALA A 328 -180.89 -75.12 -13.29
C ALA A 328 -182.14 -75.45 -12.45
N ALA A 329 -182.10 -75.20 -11.13
CA ALA A 329 -183.22 -75.45 -10.22
C ALA A 329 -184.34 -74.38 -10.35
N GLU A 330 -183.97 -73.10 -10.42
CA GLU A 330 -184.91 -71.97 -10.53
C GLU A 330 -185.77 -72.04 -11.81
N LEU A 331 -185.17 -72.48 -12.93
CA LEU A 331 -185.87 -72.66 -14.21
C LEU A 331 -186.89 -73.82 -14.20
N PHE A 332 -186.77 -74.76 -13.26
CA PHE A 332 -187.71 -75.88 -13.13
C PHE A 332 -188.96 -75.50 -12.32
N GLU A 333 -188.80 -74.71 -11.24
CA GLU A 333 -189.94 -74.20 -10.45
C GLU A 333 -190.79 -73.18 -11.22
N ALA A 334 -190.14 -72.26 -11.95
CA ALA A 334 -190.85 -71.19 -12.68
C ALA A 334 -191.88 -71.72 -13.70
N ARG A 335 -191.71 -72.94 -14.23
CA ARG A 335 -192.63 -73.56 -15.18
C ARG A 335 -193.85 -74.24 -14.55
N LEU A 336 -193.79 -74.57 -13.25
CA LEU A 336 -194.90 -75.22 -12.52
C LEU A 336 -195.93 -74.21 -11.98
N ALA A 337 -195.52 -72.96 -11.71
CA ALA A 337 -196.38 -71.95 -11.10
C ALA A 337 -197.43 -71.32 -12.04
N ALA A 338 -197.20 -71.31 -13.35
CA ALA A 338 -198.05 -70.60 -14.33
C ALA A 338 -199.41 -71.26 -14.61
N ALA A 339 -199.74 -72.38 -13.95
CA ALA A 339 -200.90 -73.21 -14.27
C ALA A 339 -202.15 -73.00 -13.37
N ARG A 340 -202.18 -71.98 -12.49
CA ARG A 340 -203.27 -71.83 -11.49
C ARG A 340 -203.79 -70.40 -11.26
N MET A 341 -204.96 -70.14 -11.88
CA MET A 341 -206.10 -69.33 -11.40
C MET A 341 -206.19 -67.82 -11.76
N GLU A 342 -207.36 -67.43 -12.27
CA GLU A 342 -207.83 -66.05 -12.55
C GLU A 342 -208.93 -65.60 -11.54
N GLY A 343 -209.11 -64.29 -11.29
CA GLY A 343 -210.45 -63.68 -11.05
C GLY A 343 -210.87 -62.99 -9.71
N ALA A 344 -210.67 -61.64 -9.62
CA ALA A 344 -211.64 -60.58 -9.18
C ALA A 344 -212.25 -60.50 -7.71
N PRO A 345 -213.01 -59.44 -7.27
CA PRO A 345 -212.69 -57.98 -7.22
C PRO A 345 -213.24 -57.08 -6.01
N ARG A 346 -212.64 -55.87 -5.82
CA ARG A 346 -213.21 -54.49 -5.48
C ARG A 346 -213.64 -53.94 -4.06
N LYS A 347 -213.04 -52.76 -3.71
CA LYS A 347 -213.60 -51.38 -3.29
C LYS A 347 -213.74 -50.83 -1.82
N SER A 348 -212.88 -49.84 -1.49
CA SER A 348 -213.08 -48.42 -0.97
C SER A 348 -213.74 -47.99 0.40
N ALA A 349 -213.22 -46.85 0.96
CA ALA A 349 -213.72 -45.92 2.04
C ALA A 349 -213.10 -46.08 3.48
N ARG A 350 -213.19 -45.18 4.51
CA ARG A 350 -213.93 -43.89 4.80
C ARG A 350 -213.32 -43.06 6.01
N ARG A 351 -213.84 -41.83 6.28
CA ARG A 351 -213.88 -40.92 7.50
C ARG A 351 -213.51 -41.50 8.92
N ARG A 352 -213.21 -40.76 10.02
CA ARG A 352 -213.67 -39.45 10.65
C ARG A 352 -212.66 -39.06 11.78
N GLY A 353 -212.35 -37.80 12.14
CA GLY A 353 -213.03 -36.90 13.12
C GLY A 353 -212.67 -37.15 14.62
N ALA A 354 -212.37 -36.17 15.49
CA ALA A 354 -212.27 -34.70 15.35
C ALA A 354 -211.64 -34.00 16.60
N ALA A 355 -211.16 -32.74 16.44
CA ALA A 355 -210.88 -31.70 17.46
C ALA A 355 -209.75 -32.01 18.48
N ASN A 356 -209.05 -31.05 19.13
CA ASN A 356 -208.96 -29.57 19.12
C ASN A 356 -207.56 -29.21 19.73
N THR A 357 -207.00 -28.01 19.80
CA THR A 357 -207.34 -26.59 19.47
C THR A 357 -205.98 -25.87 19.25
N ASP A 358 -205.85 -24.64 18.77
CA ASP A 358 -206.81 -23.52 18.58
C ASP A 358 -207.02 -23.12 17.10
#